data_AF-A0A496AZM6-F1
#
_entry.id   AF-A0A496AZM6-F1
#
_cell.length_a   1.000
_cell.length_b   1.000
_cell.length_c   1.000
_cell.angle_alpha   90.00
_cell.angle_beta   90.00
_cell.angle_gamma   90.00
#
_symmetry.space_group_name_H-M   'P 1'
#
loop_
_entity.id
_entity.type
_entity.pdbx_description
1 polymer ?
#
loop_
_entity_poly.entity_id
_entity_poly.type
_entity_poly.pdbx_seq_one_letter_code
_entity_poly.pdbx_strand_id
1 'polypeptide(L)'
;MLQTDIIQTLLKDSRYHLELFTEAELAALRERMFTQTVAGKPHAFVTCAVRNRPMRLKPEELIRQLYVARLVNHYGYTKDRLALEYPVSFGRETKRADIVIVDKARPDTAYIIIEVKKPNLLEGKAQLRSYCNATGAPIGVWTNGQHVSHYHRKEPNYFEEITDIPHVNQTLSDILSERFTLKNLILKDKLSMERKTLKDIVLELEDEVLSNAGVDVFEEVFKLIFTKLYDEFKSQGDKTFIERLLRQNLRRPSISDAHNVSDAAAVKAAIEEVPDDDFRVLEFRNTGQTDAELKSNIQHLFDDAKNHWKGVFPEGSTFELSDSHLAVCVSSLQDIKMFNSNLQVVD
;
A
#
# COMPACT_ATOMS: atom_id res chain seq x y z
N MET A 1 -23.36 9.75 -30.84
CA MET A 1 -22.19 8.84 -30.94
C MET A 1 -21.34 9.10 -29.71
N LEU A 2 -21.23 8.13 -28.80
CA LEU A 2 -20.31 8.23 -27.66
C LEU A 2 -18.90 8.31 -28.23
N GLN A 3 -18.22 9.42 -27.98
CA GLN A 3 -16.82 9.59 -28.32
C GLN A 3 -16.05 8.45 -27.64
N THR A 4 -15.46 7.54 -28.41
CA THR A 4 -14.72 6.41 -27.85
C THR A 4 -13.66 6.95 -26.91
N ASP A 5 -13.71 6.57 -25.64
CA ASP A 5 -12.76 7.07 -24.64
C ASP A 5 -11.34 6.65 -25.06
N ILE A 6 -10.50 7.65 -25.34
CA ILE A 6 -9.11 7.46 -25.80
C ILE A 6 -8.34 6.66 -24.74
N ILE A 7 -8.66 6.87 -23.46
CA ILE A 7 -8.04 6.14 -22.35
C ILE A 7 -8.45 4.65 -22.38
N GLN A 8 -9.75 4.35 -22.50
CA GLN A 8 -10.22 2.97 -22.62
C GLN A 8 -9.64 2.26 -23.85
N THR A 9 -9.52 2.97 -24.97
CA THR A 9 -8.91 2.44 -26.19
C THR A 9 -7.42 2.13 -26.01
N LEU A 10 -6.71 2.97 -25.26
CA LEU A 10 -5.29 2.82 -24.99
C LEU A 10 -4.99 1.69 -24.00
N LEU A 11 -5.90 1.43 -23.07
CA LEU A 11 -5.82 0.34 -22.11
C LEU A 11 -6.41 -0.97 -22.62
N LYS A 12 -7.13 -0.94 -23.74
CA LYS A 12 -7.69 -2.13 -24.39
C LYS A 12 -6.56 -3.13 -24.67
N ASP A 13 -6.74 -4.37 -24.20
CA ASP A 13 -5.77 -5.46 -24.28
C ASP A 13 -4.44 -5.21 -23.51
N SER A 14 -4.38 -4.16 -22.68
CA SER A 14 -3.27 -3.91 -21.76
C SER A 14 -3.53 -4.59 -20.42
N ARG A 15 -2.47 -4.81 -19.64
CA ARG A 15 -2.58 -5.30 -18.26
C ARG A 15 -2.68 -4.16 -17.22
N TYR A 16 -2.89 -2.92 -17.66
CA TYR A 16 -2.97 -1.76 -16.76
C TYR A 16 -4.43 -1.43 -16.46
N HIS A 17 -4.69 -1.03 -15.22
CA HIS A 17 -6.01 -0.63 -14.76
C HIS A 17 -5.95 0.79 -14.16
N LEU A 18 -7.12 1.38 -13.90
CA LEU A 18 -7.27 2.76 -13.41
C LEU A 18 -7.94 2.84 -12.05
N GLU A 19 -8.16 1.70 -11.39
CA GLU A 19 -8.91 1.60 -10.13
C GLU A 19 -8.27 2.41 -9.00
N LEU A 20 -6.96 2.65 -9.10
CA LEU A 20 -6.23 3.51 -8.18
C LEU A 20 -6.64 4.98 -8.29
N PHE A 21 -7.14 5.45 -9.45
CA PHE A 21 -7.38 6.86 -9.76
C PHE A 21 -8.86 7.25 -9.72
N THR A 22 -9.13 8.44 -9.20
CA THR A 22 -10.47 9.02 -9.15
C THR A 22 -10.92 9.52 -10.52
N GLU A 23 -12.24 9.59 -10.75
CA GLU A 23 -12.77 10.16 -12.00
C GLU A 23 -12.34 11.61 -12.23
N ALA A 24 -12.13 12.39 -11.15
CA ALA A 24 -11.61 13.74 -11.24
C ALA A 24 -10.16 13.76 -11.80
N GLU A 25 -9.29 12.87 -11.33
CA GLU A 25 -7.93 12.73 -11.86
C GLU A 25 -7.94 12.29 -13.33
N LEU A 26 -8.81 11.34 -13.69
CA LEU A 26 -8.95 10.88 -15.07
C LEU A 26 -9.47 11.99 -15.99
N ALA A 27 -10.48 12.75 -15.55
CA ALA A 27 -11.01 13.90 -16.29
C ALA A 27 -9.94 14.99 -16.52
N ALA A 28 -9.20 15.35 -15.48
CA ALA A 28 -8.11 16.33 -15.58
C ALA A 28 -7.01 15.88 -16.57
N LEU A 29 -6.71 14.58 -16.64
CA LEU A 29 -5.80 14.06 -17.65
C LEU A 29 -6.39 14.16 -19.06
N ARG A 30 -7.66 13.78 -19.25
CA ARG A 30 -8.36 13.83 -20.55
C ARG A 30 -8.32 15.24 -21.15
N GLU A 31 -8.50 16.28 -20.34
CA GLU A 31 -8.44 17.68 -20.80
C GLU A 31 -7.07 18.10 -21.34
N ARG A 32 -5.99 17.46 -20.87
CA ARG A 32 -4.61 17.72 -21.30
C ARG A 32 -4.19 16.87 -22.50
N MET A 33 -5.00 15.88 -22.89
CA MET A 33 -4.69 14.95 -23.98
C MET A 33 -4.97 15.57 -25.34
N PHE A 34 -4.12 15.26 -26.31
CA PHE A 34 -4.31 15.67 -27.70
C PHE A 34 -3.77 14.60 -28.65
N THR A 35 -4.21 14.62 -29.91
CA THR A 35 -3.79 13.65 -30.92
C THR A 35 -2.71 14.24 -31.81
N GLN A 36 -1.63 13.50 -32.04
CA GLN A 36 -0.63 13.82 -33.07
C GLN A 36 -0.45 12.64 -34.03
N THR A 37 -0.21 12.95 -35.30
CA THR A 37 0.09 11.94 -36.32
C THR A 37 1.58 11.65 -36.35
N VAL A 38 1.97 10.39 -36.10
CA VAL A 38 3.35 9.92 -36.22
C VAL A 38 3.37 8.78 -37.23
N ALA A 39 4.23 8.87 -38.26
CA ALA A 39 4.32 7.90 -39.34
C ALA A 39 2.95 7.57 -40.00
N GLY A 40 2.13 8.61 -40.22
CA GLY A 40 0.82 8.49 -40.85
C GLY A 40 -0.29 7.91 -39.96
N LYS A 41 -0.03 7.60 -38.68
CA LYS A 41 -1.01 7.06 -37.73
C LYS A 41 -1.29 8.04 -36.59
N PRO A 42 -2.56 8.25 -36.20
CA PRO A 42 -2.89 9.08 -35.04
C PRO A 42 -2.49 8.37 -33.74
N HIS A 43 -1.86 9.11 -32.85
CA HIS A 43 -1.48 8.66 -31.51
C HIS A 43 -1.89 9.70 -30.46
N ALA A 44 -2.28 9.22 -29.29
CA ALA A 44 -2.57 10.08 -28.14
C ALA A 44 -1.26 10.59 -27.50
N PHE A 45 -1.26 11.86 -27.14
CA PHE A 45 -0.17 12.56 -26.47
C PHE A 45 -0.70 13.37 -25.30
N VAL A 46 0.20 13.71 -24.38
CA VAL A 46 -0.05 14.66 -23.30
C VAL A 46 1.20 15.50 -23.06
N THR A 47 1.04 16.77 -22.71
CA THR A 47 2.17 17.59 -22.27
C THR A 47 2.56 17.19 -20.85
N CYS A 48 3.75 16.59 -20.70
CA CYS A 48 4.24 16.19 -19.39
C CYS A 48 4.51 17.42 -18.51
N ALA A 49 3.89 17.47 -17.33
CA ALA A 49 3.95 18.63 -16.45
C ALA A 49 5.35 18.88 -15.86
N VAL A 50 6.18 17.84 -15.77
CA VAL A 50 7.54 17.91 -15.22
C VAL A 50 8.58 18.16 -16.33
N ARG A 51 8.46 17.43 -17.46
CA ARG A 51 9.42 17.55 -18.58
C ARG A 51 9.14 18.70 -19.55
N ASN A 52 7.98 19.35 -19.43
CA ASN A 52 7.53 20.45 -20.31
C ASN A 52 7.61 20.13 -21.81
N ARG A 53 7.27 18.89 -22.19
CA ARG A 53 7.23 18.45 -23.60
C ARG A 53 6.10 17.46 -23.88
N PRO A 54 5.63 17.34 -25.13
CA PRO A 54 4.69 16.29 -25.54
C PRO A 54 5.28 14.89 -25.31
N MET A 55 4.52 14.03 -24.65
CA MET A 55 4.83 12.62 -24.43
C MET A 55 3.75 11.76 -25.09
N ARG A 56 4.17 10.78 -25.90
CA ARG A 56 3.26 9.79 -26.46
C ARG A 56 2.70 8.95 -25.33
N LEU A 57 1.38 8.89 -25.22
CA LEU A 57 0.72 8.03 -24.25
C LEU A 57 0.83 6.57 -24.71
N LYS A 58 1.54 5.80 -23.90
CA LYS A 58 1.46 4.33 -23.82
C LYS A 58 0.77 4.00 -22.48
N PRO A 59 0.28 2.77 -22.26
CA PRO A 59 -0.36 2.40 -20.99
C PRO A 59 0.46 2.79 -19.76
N GLU A 60 1.76 2.48 -19.77
CA GLU A 60 2.69 2.84 -18.68
C GLU A 60 2.85 4.36 -18.51
N GLU A 61 2.98 5.11 -19.60
CA GLU A 61 3.09 6.59 -19.55
C GLU A 61 1.77 7.22 -19.06
N LEU A 62 0.61 6.62 -19.37
CA LEU A 62 -0.68 7.05 -18.84
C LEU A 62 -0.68 6.97 -17.30
N ILE A 63 -0.33 5.80 -16.75
CA ILE A 63 -0.25 5.61 -15.29
C ILE A 63 0.80 6.53 -14.69
N ARG A 64 1.98 6.68 -15.33
CA ARG A 64 3.04 7.58 -14.87
C ARG A 64 2.55 9.03 -14.78
N GLN A 65 1.83 9.52 -15.79
CA GLN A 65 1.32 10.90 -15.79
C GLN A 65 0.19 11.10 -14.76
N LEU A 66 -0.68 10.11 -14.55
CA LEU A 66 -1.68 10.14 -13.49
C LEU A 66 -1.02 10.17 -12.11
N TYR A 67 -0.02 9.32 -11.88
CA TYR A 67 0.68 9.26 -10.61
C TYR A 67 1.49 10.54 -10.34
N VAL A 68 2.13 11.13 -11.36
CA VAL A 68 2.75 12.46 -11.24
C VAL A 68 1.74 13.53 -10.84
N ALA A 69 0.54 13.53 -11.43
CA ALA A 69 -0.51 14.47 -11.06
C ALA A 69 -0.94 14.29 -9.59
N ARG A 70 -1.06 13.04 -9.13
CA ARG A 70 -1.34 12.73 -7.72
C ARG A 70 -0.25 13.22 -6.78
N LEU A 71 1.03 12.99 -7.10
CA LEU A 71 2.15 13.47 -6.29
C LEU A 71 2.12 15.00 -6.13
N VAL A 72 1.73 15.73 -7.17
CA VAL A 72 1.61 17.19 -7.11
C VAL A 72 0.36 17.65 -6.37
N ASN A 73 -0.81 17.12 -6.72
CA ASN A 73 -2.09 17.66 -6.28
C ASN A 73 -2.54 17.12 -4.92
N HIS A 74 -2.24 15.85 -4.64
CA HIS A 74 -2.63 15.19 -3.39
C HIS A 74 -1.50 15.27 -2.37
N TYR A 75 -0.30 14.79 -2.72
CA TYR A 75 0.85 14.77 -1.80
C TYR A 75 1.55 16.13 -1.66
N GLY A 76 1.28 17.09 -2.56
CA GLY A 76 1.77 18.47 -2.48
C GLY A 76 3.22 18.65 -2.94
N TYR A 77 3.84 17.66 -3.57
CA TYR A 77 5.20 17.78 -4.07
C TYR A 77 5.27 18.72 -5.27
N THR A 78 6.15 19.71 -5.20
CA THR A 78 6.36 20.64 -6.32
C THR A 78 7.05 19.94 -7.49
N LYS A 79 6.81 20.42 -8.72
CA LYS A 79 7.32 19.76 -9.93
C LYS A 79 8.86 19.70 -10.00
N ASP A 80 9.54 20.67 -9.40
CA ASP A 80 11.00 20.72 -9.28
C ASP A 80 11.56 19.64 -8.34
N ARG A 81 10.73 19.09 -7.42
CA ARG A 81 11.08 17.95 -6.58
C ARG A 81 10.91 16.61 -7.30
N LEU A 82 10.31 16.59 -8.49
CA LEU A 82 10.05 15.37 -9.25
C LEU A 82 11.04 15.21 -10.41
N ALA A 83 11.72 14.08 -10.46
CA ALA A 83 12.54 13.68 -11.60
C ALA A 83 11.94 12.43 -12.25
N LEU A 84 11.78 12.44 -13.57
CA LEU A 84 11.20 11.31 -14.32
C LEU A 84 12.28 10.63 -15.16
N GLU A 85 12.26 9.30 -15.25
CA GLU A 85 13.32 8.49 -15.90
C GLU A 85 14.70 8.79 -15.31
N TYR A 86 14.73 8.88 -13.97
CA TYR A 86 15.89 9.26 -13.19
C TYR A 86 17.00 8.20 -13.31
N PRO A 87 18.23 8.56 -13.72
CA PRO A 87 19.30 7.60 -13.90
C PRO A 87 19.78 7.05 -12.55
N VAL A 88 19.81 5.72 -12.43
CA VAL A 88 20.35 5.00 -11.28
C VAL A 88 21.57 4.20 -11.73
N SER A 89 22.72 4.48 -11.10
CA SER A 89 23.98 3.82 -11.41
C SER A 89 24.10 2.47 -10.71
N PHE A 90 24.48 1.45 -11.48
CA PHE A 90 24.78 0.10 -11.03
C PHE A 90 26.20 -0.26 -11.46
N GLY A 91 27.17 0.43 -10.88
CA GLY A 91 28.58 0.32 -11.27
C GLY A 91 28.78 0.78 -12.72
N ARG A 92 28.89 -0.18 -13.66
CA ARG A 92 29.08 0.11 -15.09
C ARG A 92 27.78 0.32 -15.85
N GLU A 93 26.66 -0.19 -15.33
CA GLU A 93 25.36 -0.05 -15.96
C GLU A 93 24.61 1.16 -15.41
N THR A 94 23.75 1.78 -16.22
CA THR A 94 22.81 2.80 -15.77
C THR A 94 21.40 2.38 -16.17
N LYS A 95 20.53 2.24 -15.18
CA LYS A 95 19.10 1.99 -15.37
C LYS A 95 18.32 3.27 -15.05
N ARG A 96 17.01 3.28 -15.29
CA ARG A 96 16.16 4.45 -15.06
C ARG A 96 14.97 4.09 -14.19
N ALA A 97 14.80 4.82 -13.10
CA ALA A 97 13.60 4.76 -12.26
C ALA A 97 12.51 5.65 -12.86
N ASP A 98 11.25 5.22 -12.79
CA ASP A 98 10.15 5.90 -13.47
C ASP A 98 9.91 7.32 -12.95
N ILE A 99 9.77 7.45 -11.62
CA ILE A 99 9.58 8.71 -10.92
C ILE A 99 10.44 8.68 -9.66
N VAL A 100 11.16 9.78 -9.41
CA VAL A 100 11.91 10.00 -8.17
C VAL A 100 11.49 11.32 -7.58
N ILE A 101 11.21 11.32 -6.28
CA ILE A 101 11.10 12.53 -5.47
C ILE A 101 12.47 12.73 -4.85
N VAL A 102 13.13 13.85 -5.13
CA VAL A 102 14.44 14.17 -4.55
C VAL A 102 14.29 14.75 -3.15
N ASP A 103 15.33 14.75 -2.34
CA ASP A 103 15.32 15.32 -0.99
C ASP A 103 15.18 16.85 -1.01
N LYS A 104 14.56 17.44 0.02
CA LYS A 104 14.29 18.88 0.10
C LYS A 104 15.57 19.70 0.21
N ALA A 105 16.50 19.22 1.02
CA ALA A 105 17.77 19.89 1.30
C ALA A 105 18.88 19.45 0.33
N ARG A 106 18.75 18.25 -0.26
CA ARG A 106 19.73 17.64 -1.16
C ARG A 106 19.07 17.18 -2.48
N PRO A 107 18.90 18.08 -3.47
CA PRO A 107 18.22 17.76 -4.73
C PRO A 107 18.89 16.68 -5.59
N ASP A 108 20.12 16.30 -5.28
CA ASP A 108 20.87 15.20 -5.90
C ASP A 108 20.60 13.84 -5.23
N THR A 109 19.95 13.84 -4.07
CA THR A 109 19.64 12.63 -3.28
C THR A 109 18.21 12.19 -3.54
N ALA A 110 18.01 10.93 -3.90
CA ALA A 110 16.68 10.34 -4.03
C ALA A 110 16.05 10.16 -2.63
N TYR A 111 14.83 10.64 -2.45
CA TYR A 111 14.07 10.49 -1.21
C TYR A 111 12.99 9.42 -1.32
N ILE A 112 12.18 9.47 -2.38
CA ILE A 112 11.17 8.44 -2.69
C ILE A 112 11.40 7.96 -4.11
N ILE A 113 11.47 6.65 -4.32
CA ILE A 113 11.52 6.04 -5.64
C ILE A 113 10.18 5.41 -5.92
N ILE A 114 9.59 5.72 -7.08
CA ILE A 114 8.32 5.14 -7.52
C ILE A 114 8.53 4.44 -8.84
N GLU A 115 8.17 3.16 -8.88
CA GLU A 115 8.22 2.31 -10.07
C GLU A 115 6.79 2.01 -10.56
N VAL A 116 6.52 2.36 -11.81
CA VAL A 116 5.23 2.20 -12.49
C VAL A 116 5.35 1.07 -13.50
N LYS A 117 4.94 -0.15 -13.12
CA LYS A 117 5.25 -1.35 -13.90
C LYS A 117 4.03 -2.15 -14.32
N LYS A 118 4.29 -3.07 -15.26
CA LYS A 118 3.38 -4.16 -15.64
C LYS A 118 3.03 -5.00 -14.39
N PRO A 119 1.89 -5.70 -14.35
CA PRO A 119 1.40 -6.35 -13.12
C PRO A 119 2.20 -7.54 -12.57
N ASN A 120 3.42 -7.82 -13.04
CA ASN A 120 4.24 -8.82 -12.37
C ASN A 120 4.83 -8.19 -11.09
N LEU A 121 4.08 -8.36 -9.98
CA LEU A 121 4.35 -7.75 -8.69
C LEU A 121 5.75 -8.09 -8.16
N LEU A 122 6.15 -9.37 -8.21
CA LEU A 122 7.44 -9.85 -7.68
C LEU A 122 8.64 -9.21 -8.38
N GLU A 123 8.66 -9.21 -9.72
CA GLU A 123 9.75 -8.59 -10.50
C GLU A 123 9.82 -7.08 -10.27
N GLY A 124 8.66 -6.43 -10.16
CA GLY A 124 8.55 -5.00 -9.90
C GLY A 124 9.07 -4.61 -8.51
N LYS A 125 8.69 -5.38 -7.47
CA LYS A 125 9.21 -5.19 -6.11
C LYS A 125 10.73 -5.37 -6.07
N ALA A 126 11.27 -6.42 -6.67
CA ALA A 126 12.72 -6.66 -6.70
C ALA A 126 13.51 -5.52 -7.38
N GLN A 127 12.98 -4.99 -8.49
CA GLN A 127 13.57 -3.85 -9.18
C GLN A 127 13.52 -2.57 -8.33
N LEU A 128 12.39 -2.28 -7.69
CA LEU A 128 12.23 -1.15 -6.78
C LEU A 128 13.25 -1.23 -5.62
N ARG A 129 13.37 -2.41 -4.99
CA ARG A 129 14.36 -2.66 -3.93
C ARG A 129 15.78 -2.39 -4.42
N SER A 130 16.12 -2.87 -5.63
CA SER A 130 17.42 -2.63 -6.25
C SER A 130 17.71 -1.13 -6.45
N TYR A 131 16.72 -0.33 -6.87
CA TYR A 131 16.87 1.12 -7.00
C TYR A 131 17.02 1.82 -5.64
N CYS A 132 16.22 1.44 -4.64
CA CYS A 132 16.34 2.02 -3.30
C CYS A 132 17.71 1.72 -2.70
N ASN A 133 18.21 0.49 -2.84
CA ASN A 133 19.54 0.11 -2.36
C ASN A 133 20.66 0.88 -3.07
N ALA A 134 20.58 1.03 -4.40
CA ALA A 134 21.61 1.71 -5.18
C ALA A 134 21.67 3.23 -4.92
N THR A 135 20.55 3.84 -4.53
CA THR A 135 20.45 5.29 -4.30
C THR A 135 20.49 5.68 -2.83
N GLY A 136 20.28 4.72 -1.92
CA GLY A 136 20.07 4.97 -0.50
C GLY A 136 18.69 5.54 -0.16
N ALA A 137 17.75 5.60 -1.12
CA ALA A 137 16.42 6.15 -0.88
C ALA A 137 15.70 5.37 0.26
N PRO A 138 15.16 6.08 1.27
CA PRO A 138 14.49 5.43 2.39
C PRO A 138 13.10 4.88 2.04
N ILE A 139 12.46 5.37 0.98
CA ILE A 139 11.09 5.00 0.64
C ILE A 139 11.03 4.50 -0.81
N GLY A 140 10.37 3.37 -1.00
CA GLY A 140 10.04 2.80 -2.30
C GLY A 140 8.52 2.71 -2.47
N VAL A 141 8.03 2.98 -3.68
CA VAL A 141 6.63 2.80 -4.06
C VAL A 141 6.55 1.99 -5.33
N TRP A 142 5.69 0.99 -5.32
CA TRP A 142 5.37 0.21 -6.51
C TRP A 142 3.91 0.40 -6.87
N THR A 143 3.61 0.57 -8.16
CA THR A 143 2.22 0.58 -8.64
C THR A 143 2.09 0.06 -10.07
N ASN A 144 0.94 -0.54 -10.36
CA ASN A 144 0.50 -0.92 -11.70
C ASN A 144 -0.78 -0.19 -12.15
N GLY A 145 -1.20 0.85 -11.42
CA GLY A 145 -2.46 1.57 -11.65
C GLY A 145 -3.72 0.88 -11.10
N GLN A 146 -3.63 -0.38 -10.68
CA GLN A 146 -4.65 -1.09 -9.92
C GLN A 146 -4.33 -1.10 -8.42
N HIS A 147 -3.09 -1.47 -8.12
CA HIS A 147 -2.57 -1.63 -6.77
C HIS A 147 -1.42 -0.65 -6.55
N VAL A 148 -1.18 -0.35 -5.28
CA VAL A 148 -0.05 0.45 -4.84
C VAL A 148 0.48 -0.16 -3.55
N SER A 149 1.79 -0.24 -3.43
CA SER A 149 2.44 -0.70 -2.21
C SER A 149 3.57 0.27 -1.87
N HIS A 150 3.65 0.64 -0.60
CA HIS A 150 4.63 1.59 -0.08
C HIS A 150 5.56 0.86 0.88
N TYR A 151 6.86 1.15 0.80
CA TYR A 151 7.89 0.47 1.58
C TYR A 151 8.83 1.48 2.22
N HIS A 152 9.19 1.20 3.47
CA HIS A 152 10.33 1.79 4.16
C HIS A 152 11.53 0.83 4.09
N ARG A 153 12.65 1.33 3.55
CA ARG A 153 13.92 0.61 3.51
C ARG A 153 14.70 0.82 4.81
N LYS A 154 15.06 -0.28 5.48
CA LYS A 154 15.98 -0.31 6.63
C LYS A 154 17.25 -1.05 6.28
N GLU A 155 18.36 -0.64 6.86
CA GLU A 155 19.64 -1.34 6.70
C GLU A 155 19.62 -2.73 7.36
N PRO A 156 20.26 -3.76 6.77
CA PRO A 156 21.01 -3.78 5.52
C PRO A 156 20.16 -4.22 4.31
N ASN A 157 19.01 -3.57 4.08
CA ASN A 157 18.04 -3.74 2.99
C ASN A 157 16.79 -4.59 3.30
N TYR A 158 16.27 -4.51 4.52
CA TYR A 158 14.89 -4.92 4.80
C TYR A 158 13.90 -3.88 4.27
N PHE A 159 12.76 -4.35 3.76
CA PHE A 159 11.69 -3.50 3.27
C PHE A 159 10.43 -3.81 4.06
N GLU A 160 10.05 -2.88 4.92
CA GLU A 160 8.84 -2.95 5.72
C GLU A 160 7.73 -2.19 4.98
N GLU A 161 6.55 -2.79 4.85
CA GLU A 161 5.41 -2.08 4.29
C GLU A 161 4.94 -0.97 5.21
N ILE A 162 4.62 0.18 4.61
CA ILE A 162 4.06 1.34 5.31
C ILE A 162 2.71 1.69 4.71
N THR A 163 1.87 2.33 5.50
CA THR A 163 0.49 2.62 5.11
C THR A 163 0.41 3.60 3.93
N ASP A 164 1.27 4.62 3.90
CA ASP A 164 1.34 5.61 2.81
C ASP A 164 2.74 6.25 2.73
N ILE A 165 2.98 7.10 1.74
CA ILE A 165 4.14 7.99 1.71
C ILE A 165 3.84 9.33 2.39
N PRO A 166 4.87 10.05 2.89
CA PRO A 166 4.69 11.37 3.49
C PRO A 166 4.15 12.39 2.49
N HIS A 167 3.21 13.23 2.91
CA HIS A 167 2.96 14.51 2.23
C HIS A 167 4.19 15.43 2.32
N VAL A 168 4.24 16.47 1.51
CA VAL A 168 5.37 17.44 1.47
C VAL A 168 5.68 18.09 2.84
N ASN A 169 4.68 18.14 3.73
CA ASN A 169 4.76 18.69 5.09
C ASN A 169 4.88 17.62 6.19
N GLN A 170 5.00 16.35 5.82
CA GLN A 170 5.18 15.23 6.75
C GLN A 170 6.56 14.60 6.57
N THR A 171 6.98 13.90 7.61
CA THR A 171 8.16 13.05 7.62
C THR A 171 7.75 11.59 7.55
N LEU A 172 8.72 10.70 7.27
CA LEU A 172 8.50 9.27 7.38
C LEU A 172 8.10 8.85 8.81
N SER A 173 8.66 9.51 9.83
CA SER A 173 8.31 9.23 11.22
C SER A 173 6.83 9.53 11.50
N ASP A 174 6.26 10.57 10.89
CA ASP A 174 4.85 10.92 11.05
C ASP A 174 3.93 9.85 10.45
N ILE A 175 4.36 9.21 9.37
CA ILE A 175 3.65 8.07 8.77
C ILE A 175 3.74 6.85 9.68
N LEU A 176 4.95 6.51 10.15
CA LEU A 176 5.15 5.31 10.98
C LEU A 176 4.42 5.42 12.32
N SER A 177 4.41 6.60 12.94
CA SER A 177 3.78 6.83 14.25
C SER A 177 2.33 7.31 14.18
N GLU A 178 1.68 7.23 13.00
CA GLU A 178 0.27 7.60 12.84
C GLU A 178 -0.60 6.80 13.81
N ARG A 179 -1.46 7.50 14.57
CA ARG A 179 -2.48 6.86 15.39
C ARG A 179 -3.41 6.04 14.50
N PHE A 180 -3.47 4.74 14.73
CA PHE A 180 -4.22 3.82 13.87
C PHE A 180 -5.22 2.97 14.66
N THR A 181 -6.50 3.15 14.38
CA THR A 181 -7.63 2.50 15.06
C THR A 181 -8.33 1.50 14.16
N LEU A 182 -9.36 0.84 14.70
CA LEU A 182 -10.24 -0.02 13.89
C LEU A 182 -10.90 0.76 12.73
N LYS A 183 -11.22 2.05 12.89
CA LYS A 183 -11.74 2.88 11.80
C LYS A 183 -10.74 2.94 10.65
N ASN A 184 -9.48 3.24 10.94
CA ASN A 184 -8.43 3.26 9.93
C ASN A 184 -8.28 1.90 9.25
N LEU A 185 -8.28 0.81 10.03
CA LEU A 185 -8.17 -0.55 9.49
C LEU A 185 -9.29 -0.89 8.50
N ILE A 186 -10.53 -0.46 8.78
CA ILE A 186 -11.66 -0.68 7.87
C ILE A 186 -11.53 0.15 6.59
N LEU A 187 -11.07 1.41 6.70
CA LEU A 187 -10.96 2.33 5.56
C LEU A 187 -9.77 2.02 4.65
N LYS A 188 -8.69 1.49 5.24
CA LYS A 188 -7.40 1.20 4.60
C LYS A 188 -7.16 -0.31 4.44
N ASP A 189 -8.20 -1.15 4.54
CA ASP A 189 -8.07 -2.61 4.45
C ASP A 189 -7.44 -3.05 3.12
N LYS A 190 -6.22 -3.57 3.22
CA LYS A 190 -5.40 -3.97 2.07
C LYS A 190 -6.06 -5.06 1.23
N LEU A 191 -6.79 -6.01 1.83
CA LEU A 191 -7.43 -7.10 1.06
C LEU A 191 -8.49 -6.55 0.10
N SER A 192 -9.33 -5.64 0.60
CA SER A 192 -10.35 -4.99 -0.23
C SER A 192 -9.75 -4.05 -1.26
N MET A 193 -8.71 -3.29 -0.89
CA MET A 193 -8.07 -2.32 -1.80
C MET A 193 -7.24 -3.00 -2.90
N GLU A 194 -6.54 -4.09 -2.56
CA GLU A 194 -5.68 -4.80 -3.48
C GLU A 194 -6.35 -6.02 -4.15
N ARG A 195 -7.62 -6.32 -3.85
CA ARG A 195 -8.30 -7.54 -4.32
C ARG A 195 -7.48 -8.81 -4.08
N LYS A 196 -6.69 -8.81 -3.01
CA LYS A 196 -5.89 -9.95 -2.58
C LYS A 196 -6.64 -10.81 -1.60
N THR A 197 -6.25 -12.06 -1.52
CA THR A 197 -6.72 -13.02 -0.55
C THR A 197 -5.71 -13.13 0.59
N LEU A 198 -6.13 -13.63 1.75
CA LEU A 198 -5.17 -13.92 2.84
C LEU A 198 -4.12 -14.94 2.39
N LYS A 199 -4.51 -15.90 1.55
CA LYS A 199 -3.62 -16.89 0.94
C LYS A 199 -2.52 -16.23 0.11
N ASP A 200 -2.86 -15.24 -0.72
CA ASP A 200 -1.86 -14.51 -1.52
C ASP A 200 -0.83 -13.82 -0.62
N ILE A 201 -1.28 -13.21 0.47
CA ILE A 201 -0.38 -12.54 1.43
C ILE A 201 0.53 -13.54 2.14
N VAL A 202 0.00 -14.70 2.56
CA VAL A 202 0.80 -15.75 3.20
C VAL A 202 1.84 -16.31 2.23
N LEU A 203 1.49 -16.53 0.96
CA LEU A 203 2.43 -16.95 -0.07
C LEU A 203 3.53 -15.89 -0.31
N GLU A 204 3.16 -14.60 -0.36
CA GLU A 204 4.14 -13.51 -0.46
C GLU A 204 5.09 -13.49 0.76
N LEU A 205 4.60 -13.72 1.98
CA LEU A 205 5.44 -13.80 3.18
C LEU A 205 6.39 -15.00 3.17
N GLU A 206 5.89 -16.15 2.70
CA GLU A 206 6.68 -17.37 2.56
C GLU A 206 7.85 -17.16 1.60
N ASP A 207 7.58 -16.60 0.41
CA ASP A 207 8.58 -16.32 -0.62
C ASP A 207 9.59 -15.24 -0.19
N GLU A 208 9.13 -14.18 0.48
CA GLU A 208 9.97 -13.00 0.76
C GLU A 208 10.83 -13.14 2.03
N VAL A 209 10.30 -13.78 3.07
CA VAL A 209 10.92 -13.77 4.41
C VAL A 209 11.11 -15.18 4.95
N LEU A 210 10.05 -15.98 4.98
CA LEU A 210 10.01 -17.15 5.84
C LEU A 210 10.82 -18.32 5.28
N SER A 211 10.92 -18.46 3.96
CA SER A 211 11.74 -19.50 3.29
C SER A 211 13.23 -19.40 3.65
N ASN A 212 13.71 -18.22 4.03
CA ASN A 212 15.10 -17.97 4.40
C ASN A 212 15.31 -17.82 5.93
N ALA A 213 14.26 -17.93 6.73
CA ALA A 213 14.32 -17.69 8.17
C ALA A 213 14.78 -18.91 8.99
N GLY A 214 14.71 -20.13 8.42
CA GLY A 214 15.14 -21.36 9.10
C GLY A 214 14.20 -21.82 10.23
N VAL A 215 12.94 -21.36 10.20
CA VAL A 215 11.88 -21.66 11.17
C VAL A 215 10.72 -22.39 10.50
N ASP A 216 9.79 -22.93 11.28
CA ASP A 216 8.53 -23.45 10.74
C ASP A 216 7.66 -22.28 10.25
N VAL A 217 7.62 -22.13 8.92
CA VAL A 217 6.86 -21.08 8.21
C VAL A 217 5.40 -21.07 8.63
N PHE A 218 4.77 -22.25 8.69
CA PHE A 218 3.35 -22.36 8.98
C PHE A 218 3.05 -21.99 10.43
N GLU A 219 3.85 -22.46 11.36
CA GLU A 219 3.67 -22.13 12.78
C GLU A 219 3.83 -20.62 13.04
N GLU A 220 4.85 -19.97 12.45
CA GLU A 220 5.08 -18.53 12.65
C GLU A 220 3.97 -17.69 12.00
N VAL A 221 3.51 -18.04 10.80
CA VAL A 221 2.34 -17.39 10.17
C VAL A 221 1.10 -17.56 11.03
N PHE A 222 0.88 -18.76 11.60
CA PHE A 222 -0.28 -19.02 12.43
C PHE A 222 -0.24 -18.19 13.72
N LYS A 223 0.93 -18.06 14.38
CA LYS A 223 1.12 -17.17 15.55
C LYS A 223 0.84 -15.71 15.19
N LEU A 224 1.31 -15.23 14.03
CA LEU A 224 1.05 -13.86 13.57
C LEU A 224 -0.45 -13.60 13.36
N ILE A 225 -1.13 -14.47 12.62
CA ILE A 225 -2.58 -14.37 12.36
C ILE A 225 -3.36 -14.42 13.68
N PHE A 226 -3.02 -15.34 14.57
CA PHE A 226 -3.67 -15.48 15.87
C PHE A 226 -3.52 -14.22 16.73
N THR A 227 -2.30 -13.68 16.80
CA THR A 227 -2.00 -12.44 17.54
C THR A 227 -2.79 -11.27 16.97
N LYS A 228 -2.83 -11.15 15.64
CA LYS A 228 -3.56 -10.09 14.95
C LYS A 228 -5.08 -10.18 15.14
N LEU A 229 -5.65 -11.38 15.08
CA LEU A 229 -7.07 -11.60 15.37
C LEU A 229 -7.42 -11.14 16.78
N TYR A 230 -6.54 -11.38 17.75
CA TYR A 230 -6.71 -10.93 19.12
C TYR A 230 -6.64 -9.40 19.25
N ASP A 231 -5.71 -8.76 18.55
CA ASP A 231 -5.63 -7.29 18.48
C ASP A 231 -6.93 -6.66 17.96
N GLU A 232 -7.48 -7.21 16.88
CA GLU A 232 -8.78 -6.76 16.34
C GLU A 232 -9.94 -7.04 17.31
N PHE A 233 -9.92 -8.20 17.98
CA PHE A 233 -10.93 -8.58 18.97
C PHE A 233 -11.00 -7.59 20.15
N LYS A 234 -9.85 -7.09 20.63
CA LYS A 234 -9.80 -6.05 21.69
C LYS A 234 -10.55 -4.77 21.30
N SER A 235 -10.82 -4.54 20.02
CA SER A 235 -11.53 -3.36 19.49
C SER A 235 -13.03 -3.63 19.24
N GLN A 236 -13.61 -4.67 19.85
CA GLN A 236 -15.04 -5.03 19.67
C GLN A 236 -16.02 -3.92 20.09
N GLY A 237 -15.66 -3.11 21.09
CA GLY A 237 -16.44 -1.93 21.49
C GLY A 237 -16.57 -0.91 20.36
N ASP A 238 -15.43 -0.53 19.77
CA ASP A 238 -15.35 0.40 18.64
C ASP A 238 -16.13 -0.13 17.43
N LYS A 239 -16.00 -1.42 17.14
CA LYS A 239 -16.77 -2.09 16.08
C LYS A 239 -18.28 -1.92 16.28
N THR A 240 -18.74 -2.21 17.49
CA THR A 240 -20.17 -2.12 17.85
C THR A 240 -20.68 -0.69 17.69
N PHE A 241 -19.84 0.29 18.03
CA PHE A 241 -20.15 1.71 17.86
C PHE A 241 -20.29 2.09 16.37
N ILE A 242 -19.33 1.70 15.53
CA ILE A 242 -19.39 1.92 14.06
C ILE A 242 -20.66 1.29 13.48
N GLU A 243 -20.93 0.01 13.78
CA GLU A 243 -22.10 -0.70 13.28
C GLU A 243 -23.41 -0.01 13.68
N ARG A 244 -23.49 0.51 14.92
CA ARG A 244 -24.65 1.26 15.38
C ARG A 244 -24.86 2.55 14.58
N LEU A 245 -23.80 3.30 14.30
CA LEU A 245 -23.89 4.52 13.49
C LEU A 245 -24.27 4.22 12.04
N LEU A 246 -23.71 3.17 11.45
CA LEU A 246 -24.08 2.73 10.09
C LEU A 246 -25.56 2.31 10.00
N ARG A 247 -26.09 1.64 11.03
CA ARG A 247 -27.53 1.32 11.14
C ARG A 247 -28.40 2.56 11.17
N GLN A 248 -27.99 3.59 11.91
CA GLN A 248 -28.75 4.83 12.04
C GLN A 248 -28.73 5.65 10.75
N ASN A 249 -27.56 5.79 10.12
CA ASN A 249 -27.37 6.67 8.96
C ASN A 249 -27.79 6.01 7.64
N LEU A 250 -27.56 4.70 7.49
CA LEU A 250 -27.74 3.98 6.22
C LEU A 250 -28.77 2.84 6.29
N ARG A 251 -29.42 2.60 7.46
CA ARG A 251 -30.32 1.45 7.70
C ARG A 251 -29.67 0.08 7.40
N ARG A 252 -28.34 -0.03 7.54
CA ARG A 252 -27.56 -1.25 7.25
C ARG A 252 -27.07 -1.93 8.53
N PRO A 253 -27.28 -3.25 8.72
CA PRO A 253 -26.98 -3.90 9.99
C PRO A 253 -25.51 -4.28 10.21
N SER A 254 -24.69 -4.45 9.17
CA SER A 254 -23.29 -4.88 9.32
C SER A 254 -22.31 -4.15 8.39
N ILE A 255 -21.05 -4.05 8.84
CA ILE A 255 -19.90 -3.68 8.01
C ILE A 255 -19.71 -4.69 6.86
N SER A 256 -20.04 -5.97 7.08
CA SER A 256 -19.94 -7.05 6.08
C SER A 256 -21.03 -7.00 5.01
N ASP A 257 -22.13 -6.26 5.21
CA ASP A 257 -23.20 -6.13 4.20
C ASP A 257 -22.86 -5.10 3.10
N ALA A 258 -21.63 -4.59 3.11
CA ALA A 258 -21.08 -3.67 2.12
C ALA A 258 -20.69 -4.32 0.78
N HIS A 259 -20.88 -5.63 0.60
CA HIS A 259 -20.48 -6.35 -0.62
C HIS A 259 -21.35 -6.07 -1.86
N ASN A 260 -22.49 -5.39 -1.73
CA ASN A 260 -23.19 -4.83 -2.90
C ASN A 260 -22.49 -3.53 -3.34
N VAL A 261 -21.81 -3.62 -4.48
CA VAL A 261 -20.89 -2.60 -5.05
C VAL A 261 -21.47 -1.18 -5.13
N SER A 262 -22.80 -1.02 -5.17
CA SER A 262 -23.45 0.30 -5.23
C SER A 262 -23.37 1.11 -3.94
N ASP A 263 -23.10 0.48 -2.79
CA ASP A 263 -23.16 1.14 -1.48
C ASP A 263 -21.82 1.20 -0.73
N ALA A 264 -20.74 0.64 -1.28
CA ALA A 264 -19.42 0.64 -0.64
C ALA A 264 -18.85 2.07 -0.45
N ALA A 265 -19.04 2.96 -1.42
CA ALA A 265 -18.62 4.35 -1.33
C ALA A 265 -19.41 5.13 -0.26
N ALA A 266 -20.72 4.90 -0.16
CA ALA A 266 -21.57 5.53 0.85
C ALA A 266 -21.24 5.02 2.26
N VAL A 267 -20.96 3.72 2.41
CA VAL A 267 -20.48 3.14 3.67
C VAL A 267 -19.12 3.72 4.04
N LYS A 268 -18.18 3.80 3.10
CA LYS A 268 -16.86 4.37 3.34
C LYS A 268 -16.95 5.83 3.80
N ALA A 269 -17.72 6.66 3.10
CA ALA A 269 -17.96 8.05 3.49
C ALA A 269 -18.62 8.16 4.88
N ALA A 270 -19.59 7.29 5.19
CA ALA A 270 -20.20 7.28 6.51
C ALA A 270 -19.22 6.87 7.62
N ILE A 271 -18.28 5.95 7.35
CA ILE A 271 -17.23 5.54 8.29
C ILE A 271 -16.20 6.65 8.47
N GLU A 272 -15.83 7.39 7.42
CA GLU A 272 -14.91 8.53 7.48
C GLU A 272 -15.38 9.59 8.49
N GLU A 273 -16.69 9.81 8.57
CA GLU A 273 -17.34 10.75 9.51
C GLU A 273 -17.50 10.21 10.94
N VAL A 274 -17.17 8.93 11.21
CA VAL A 274 -17.28 8.37 12.57
C VAL A 274 -16.19 8.99 13.45
N PRO A 275 -16.52 9.64 14.59
CA PRO A 275 -15.51 10.09 15.53
C PRO A 275 -14.81 8.89 16.16
N ASP A 276 -13.49 8.90 16.16
CA ASP A 276 -12.67 7.79 16.65
C ASP A 276 -11.59 8.22 17.64
N ASP A 277 -11.70 9.41 18.23
CA ASP A 277 -10.73 9.93 19.22
C ASP A 277 -10.57 9.01 20.44
N ASP A 278 -11.68 8.44 20.90
CA ASP A 278 -11.74 7.52 22.04
C ASP A 278 -11.51 6.05 21.66
N PHE A 279 -11.33 5.75 20.36
CA PHE A 279 -11.10 4.37 19.93
C PHE A 279 -9.75 3.84 20.39
N ARG A 280 -9.69 2.53 20.53
CA ARG A 280 -8.44 1.84 20.83
C ARG A 280 -7.49 1.93 19.65
N VAL A 281 -6.22 2.22 19.96
CA VAL A 281 -5.12 2.11 19.00
C VAL A 281 -4.72 0.64 18.87
N LEU A 282 -4.58 0.18 17.62
CA LEU A 282 -4.17 -1.19 17.32
C LEU A 282 -2.69 -1.41 17.68
N GLU A 283 -2.40 -2.54 18.31
CA GLU A 283 -1.06 -2.88 18.82
C GLU A 283 -0.27 -3.77 17.85
N PHE A 284 -0.94 -4.49 16.95
CA PHE A 284 -0.30 -5.31 15.92
C PHE A 284 0.17 -4.42 14.75
N ARG A 285 1.13 -3.53 15.01
CA ARG A 285 1.65 -2.57 14.02
C ARG A 285 3.12 -2.25 14.27
N ASN A 286 3.82 -1.97 13.18
CA ASN A 286 5.14 -1.36 13.22
C ASN A 286 4.99 0.16 13.24
N THR A 287 5.30 0.78 14.38
CA THR A 287 5.13 2.22 14.61
C THR A 287 6.45 3.00 14.56
N GLY A 288 7.48 2.44 13.90
CA GLY A 288 8.81 3.06 13.77
C GLY A 288 9.75 2.84 14.94
N GLN A 289 9.38 2.00 15.91
CA GLN A 289 10.26 1.49 16.96
C GLN A 289 11.38 0.60 16.40
N THR A 290 12.33 0.22 17.26
CA THR A 290 13.34 -0.78 16.89
C THR A 290 12.71 -2.15 16.67
N ASP A 291 13.35 -3.01 15.85
CA ASP A 291 12.86 -4.36 15.57
C ASP A 291 12.72 -5.19 16.86
N ALA A 292 13.63 -5.00 17.82
CA ALA A 292 13.60 -5.67 19.12
C ALA A 292 12.42 -5.21 19.98
N GLU A 293 12.12 -3.90 20.01
CA GLU A 293 10.94 -3.36 20.71
C GLU A 293 9.65 -3.84 20.05
N LEU A 294 9.59 -3.85 18.71
CA LEU A 294 8.45 -4.39 17.98
C LEU A 294 8.23 -5.86 18.34
N LYS A 295 9.28 -6.69 18.33
CA LYS A 295 9.19 -8.09 18.73
C LYS A 295 8.69 -8.26 20.16
N SER A 296 9.21 -7.48 21.10
CA SER A 296 8.73 -7.50 22.48
C SER A 296 7.24 -7.18 22.58
N ASN A 297 6.77 -6.15 21.86
CA ASN A 297 5.37 -5.74 21.87
C ASN A 297 4.46 -6.81 21.26
N ILE A 298 4.84 -7.37 20.11
CA ILE A 298 4.08 -8.40 19.42
C ILE A 298 4.07 -9.71 20.22
N GLN A 299 5.18 -10.06 20.87
CA GLN A 299 5.25 -11.21 21.78
C GLN A 299 4.31 -11.02 22.98
N HIS A 300 4.29 -9.83 23.61
CA HIS A 300 3.37 -9.54 24.71
C HIS A 300 1.89 -9.66 24.26
N LEU A 301 1.56 -9.14 23.08
CA LEU A 301 0.22 -9.26 22.50
C LEU A 301 -0.16 -10.73 22.20
N PHE A 302 0.81 -11.55 21.77
CA PHE A 302 0.63 -12.98 21.56
C PHE A 302 0.42 -13.73 22.88
N ASP A 303 1.15 -13.36 23.93
CA ASP A 303 0.97 -13.93 25.27
C ASP A 303 -0.41 -13.60 25.85
N ASP A 304 -0.88 -12.37 25.69
CA ASP A 304 -2.26 -11.98 26.03
C ASP A 304 -3.29 -12.81 25.23
N ALA A 305 -3.05 -13.02 23.93
CA ALA A 305 -3.91 -13.82 23.08
C ALA A 305 -3.98 -15.29 23.55
N LYS A 306 -2.84 -15.91 23.89
CA LYS A 306 -2.78 -17.28 24.45
C LYS A 306 -3.53 -17.38 25.78
N ASN A 307 -3.41 -16.37 26.64
CA ASN A 307 -4.10 -16.33 27.92
C ASN A 307 -5.62 -16.25 27.76
N HIS A 308 -6.09 -15.53 26.74
CA HIS A 308 -7.50 -15.39 26.42
C HIS A 308 -8.08 -16.62 25.70
N TRP A 309 -7.38 -17.12 24.68
CA TRP A 309 -7.75 -18.30 23.89
C TRP A 309 -6.86 -19.51 24.23
N LYS A 310 -7.12 -20.09 25.41
CA LYS A 310 -6.33 -21.20 25.96
C LYS A 310 -6.40 -22.46 25.09
N GLY A 311 -5.29 -23.19 25.03
CA GLY A 311 -5.21 -24.50 24.39
C GLY A 311 -4.93 -24.47 22.87
N VAL A 312 -4.77 -23.28 22.28
CA VAL A 312 -4.38 -23.14 20.85
C VAL A 312 -2.87 -23.33 20.67
N PHE A 313 -2.07 -22.76 21.57
CA PHE A 313 -0.62 -22.92 21.61
C PHE A 313 -0.15 -23.36 23.00
N PRO A 314 1.00 -24.07 23.11
CA PRO A 314 1.69 -24.27 24.39
C PRO A 314 1.95 -22.95 25.13
N GLU A 315 1.90 -22.96 26.46
CA GLU A 315 2.10 -21.76 27.28
C GLU A 315 3.46 -21.08 27.01
N GLY A 316 4.51 -21.88 26.81
CA GLY A 316 5.87 -21.42 26.52
C GLY A 316 6.14 -21.05 25.06
N SER A 317 5.17 -21.10 24.16
CA SER A 317 5.39 -20.75 22.75
C SER A 317 5.76 -19.27 22.58
N THR A 318 6.79 -19.01 21.79
CA THR A 318 7.25 -17.66 21.42
C THR A 318 7.44 -17.56 19.91
N PHE A 319 7.59 -16.35 19.38
CA PHE A 319 8.07 -16.14 18.02
C PHE A 319 9.53 -16.56 17.89
N GLU A 320 9.82 -17.41 16.90
CA GLU A 320 11.18 -17.88 16.59
C GLU A 320 11.85 -17.02 15.51
N LEU A 321 11.07 -16.21 14.79
CA LEU A 321 11.58 -15.26 13.80
C LEU A 321 12.64 -14.32 14.41
N SER A 322 13.64 -13.97 13.60
CA SER A 322 14.55 -12.87 13.92
C SER A 322 13.76 -11.56 14.02
N ASP A 323 14.32 -10.58 14.72
CA ASP A 323 13.64 -9.30 14.97
C ASP A 323 13.25 -8.62 13.65
N SER A 324 14.16 -8.57 12.67
CA SER A 324 13.89 -7.99 11.35
C SER A 324 12.93 -8.82 10.50
N HIS A 325 12.96 -10.16 10.58
CA HIS A 325 11.99 -10.99 9.86
C HIS A 325 10.57 -10.81 10.41
N LEU A 326 10.43 -10.74 11.74
CA LEU A 326 9.15 -10.44 12.37
C LEU A 326 8.66 -9.05 11.96
N ALA A 327 9.53 -8.05 11.93
CA ALA A 327 9.17 -6.69 11.54
C ALA A 327 8.58 -6.62 10.11
N VAL A 328 9.19 -7.32 9.16
CA VAL A 328 8.65 -7.42 7.79
C VAL A 328 7.30 -8.14 7.80
N CYS A 329 7.17 -9.26 8.52
CA CYS A 329 5.91 -10.00 8.58
C CYS A 329 4.76 -9.20 9.18
N VAL A 330 5.01 -8.48 10.27
CA VAL A 330 4.04 -7.58 10.91
C VAL A 330 3.66 -6.46 9.93
N SER A 331 4.63 -5.86 9.25
CA SER A 331 4.38 -4.76 8.30
C SER A 331 3.45 -5.18 7.15
N SER A 332 3.57 -6.41 6.64
CA SER A 332 2.71 -6.93 5.57
C SER A 332 1.28 -7.25 6.02
N LEU A 333 1.08 -7.50 7.32
CA LEU A 333 -0.19 -7.92 7.90
C LEU A 333 -0.93 -6.79 8.63
N GLN A 334 -0.25 -5.73 9.04
CA GLN A 334 -0.82 -4.69 9.93
C GLN A 334 -2.05 -3.96 9.35
N ASP A 335 -2.08 -3.76 8.03
CA ASP A 335 -3.16 -3.05 7.31
C ASP A 335 -4.23 -3.99 6.72
N ILE A 336 -4.21 -5.28 7.09
CA ILE A 336 -5.21 -6.26 6.66
C ILE A 336 -6.29 -6.38 7.72
N LYS A 337 -7.56 -6.34 7.35
CA LYS A 337 -8.64 -6.68 8.28
C LYS A 337 -8.89 -8.19 8.27
N MET A 338 -8.85 -8.86 9.43
CA MET A 338 -9.07 -10.31 9.53
C MET A 338 -10.40 -10.71 10.17
N PHE A 339 -10.90 -9.95 11.16
CA PHE A 339 -12.11 -10.35 11.89
C PHE A 339 -13.38 -10.13 11.05
N ASN A 340 -14.24 -11.14 10.89
CA ASN A 340 -15.42 -11.11 10.01
C ASN A 340 -15.13 -10.83 8.52
N SER A 341 -13.88 -10.87 8.10
CA SER A 341 -13.56 -11.04 6.68
C SER A 341 -14.13 -12.40 6.29
N ASN A 342 -14.88 -12.49 5.19
CA ASN A 342 -15.35 -13.78 4.70
C ASN A 342 -14.13 -14.67 4.43
N LEU A 343 -13.75 -15.50 5.41
CA LEU A 343 -12.66 -16.48 5.31
C LEU A 343 -13.01 -17.62 4.34
N GLN A 344 -14.07 -17.47 3.53
CA GLN A 344 -14.36 -18.31 2.37
C GLN A 344 -13.30 -18.24 1.27
N VAL A 345 -12.23 -17.46 1.46
CA VAL A 345 -11.07 -17.41 0.55
C VAL A 345 -9.91 -18.29 1.03
N VAL A 346 -10.18 -19.22 1.94
CA VAL A 346 -9.22 -20.23 2.40
C VAL A 346 -9.28 -21.53 1.57
N ASP A 347 -10.22 -21.67 0.63
CA ASP A 347 -10.22 -22.76 -0.37
C ASP A 347 -9.35 -22.42 -1.60
#